data_AF-A0A2T5IC68-F1
#
_entry.id   AF-A0A2T5IC68-F1
#
_cell.length_a   1.000
_cell.length_b   1.000
_cell.length_c   1.000
_cell.angle_alpha   90.00
_cell.angle_beta   90.00
_cell.angle_gamma   90.00
#
_symmetry.space_group_name_H-M   'P 1'
#
loop_
_entity.id
_entity.type
_entity.pdbx_description
1 polymer ?
#
loop_
_entity_poly.entity_id
_entity_poly.type
_entity_poly.pdbx_seq_one_letter_code
_entity_poly.pdbx_strand_id
1 'polypeptide(L)'
;MKLKTKSWINAILLIFTLIVNGMGAFGVINGLSQKEVSDMYPTLITPAPSTFSIWSIIYTFLIISIIVMIFKNQDSYYERAIDETMSLT
;
A
#
# COMPACT_ATOMS: atom_id res chain seq x y z
N MET A 1 -1.83 23.95 -0.62
CA MET A 1 -2.59 23.09 -1.57
C MET A 1 -3.95 22.76 -0.98
N LYS A 2 -5.03 22.69 -1.77
CA LYS A 2 -6.38 22.36 -1.26
C LYS A 2 -6.39 20.94 -0.68
N LEU A 3 -7.10 20.71 0.44
CA LEU A 3 -7.23 19.39 1.10
C LEU A 3 -7.65 18.29 0.14
N LYS A 4 -8.68 18.55 -0.67
CA LYS A 4 -9.14 17.62 -1.70
C LYS A 4 -8.00 17.19 -2.64
N THR A 5 -7.12 18.11 -3.03
CA THR A 5 -5.96 17.80 -3.87
C THR A 5 -4.94 16.92 -3.14
N LYS A 6 -4.68 17.19 -1.85
CA LYS A 6 -3.81 16.34 -1.01
C LYS A 6 -4.35 14.90 -0.92
N SER A 7 -5.65 14.71 -0.66
CA SER A 7 -6.27 13.38 -0.61
C SER A 7 -6.14 12.62 -1.94
N TRP A 8 -6.31 13.30 -3.07
CA TRP A 8 -6.12 12.69 -4.39
C TRP A 8 -4.66 12.32 -4.69
N ILE A 9 -3.70 13.11 -4.23
CA ILE A 9 -2.28 12.78 -4.36
C ILE A 9 -1.95 11.50 -3.56
N ASN A 10 -2.43 11.38 -2.31
CA ASN A 10 -2.26 10.15 -1.53
C ASN A 10 -2.85 8.94 -2.25
N ALA A 11 -3.99 9.09 -2.92
CA ALA A 11 -4.58 8.01 -3.71
C ALA A 11 -3.69 7.61 -4.91
N ILE A 12 -3.13 8.58 -5.62
CA ILE A 12 -2.22 8.32 -6.75
C ILE A 12 -0.95 7.61 -6.27
N LEU A 13 -0.37 8.04 -5.16
CA LEU A 13 0.82 7.41 -4.56
C LEU A 13 0.53 5.97 -4.12
N LEU A 14 -0.65 5.71 -3.54
CA LEU A 14 -1.08 4.36 -3.20
C LEU A 14 -1.25 3.50 -4.47
N ILE A 15 -1.88 4.02 -5.53
CA ILE A 15 -2.01 3.30 -6.80
C ILE A 15 -0.65 2.95 -7.38
N PHE A 16 0.30 3.89 -7.39
CA PHE A 16 1.65 3.64 -7.86
C PHE A 16 2.35 2.54 -7.03
N THR A 17 2.20 2.59 -5.70
CA THR A 17 2.73 1.56 -4.80
C THR A 17 2.14 0.18 -5.10
N LEU A 18 0.82 0.08 -5.31
CA LEU A 18 0.15 -1.17 -5.66
C LEU A 18 0.63 -1.73 -7.00
N ILE A 19 0.88 -0.86 -7.98
CA ILE A 19 1.41 -1.28 -9.29
C ILE A 19 2.81 -1.86 -9.12
N VAL A 20 3.73 -1.12 -8.48
CA VAL A 20 5.13 -1.56 -8.32
C VAL A 20 5.19 -2.85 -7.49
N ASN A 21 4.48 -2.90 -6.37
CA ASN A 21 4.48 -4.09 -5.51
C ASN A 21 3.75 -5.26 -6.16
N GLY A 22 2.70 -5.00 -6.94
CA GLY A 22 2.00 -6.00 -7.74
C GLY A 22 2.90 -6.60 -8.81
N MET A 23 3.65 -5.77 -9.54
CA MET A 23 4.65 -6.24 -10.50
C MET A 23 5.72 -7.12 -9.83
N GLY A 24 6.17 -6.76 -8.63
CA GLY A 24 7.05 -7.63 -7.83
C GLY A 24 6.36 -8.95 -7.42
N ALA A 25 5.10 -8.89 -6.99
CA ALA A 25 4.30 -10.05 -6.60
C ALA A 25 4.01 -11.03 -7.74
N PHE A 26 3.92 -10.54 -8.97
CA PHE A 26 3.77 -11.36 -10.17
C PHE A 26 5.11 -11.75 -10.82
N GLY A 27 6.25 -11.41 -10.20
CA GLY A 27 7.57 -11.73 -10.73
C GLY A 27 7.95 -10.94 -11.99
N VAL A 28 7.21 -9.89 -12.34
CA VAL A 28 7.49 -9.07 -13.55
C VAL A 28 8.83 -8.34 -13.45
N ILE A 29 9.24 -7.95 -12.24
CA ILE A 29 10.48 -7.18 -12.03
C ILE A 29 11.73 -8.09 -12.07
N ASN A 30 11.66 -9.29 -11.51
CA ASN A 30 12.84 -10.15 -11.26
C ASN A 30 12.70 -11.58 -11.80
N GLY A 31 11.65 -11.88 -12.57
CA GLY A 31 11.36 -13.24 -13.08
C GLY A 31 10.79 -14.21 -12.03
N LEU A 32 10.81 -13.85 -10.75
CA LEU A 32 10.27 -14.64 -9.64
C LEU A 32 9.49 -13.75 -8.68
N SER A 33 8.37 -14.27 -8.17
CA SER A 33 7.61 -13.70 -7.07
C SER A 33 8.27 -13.99 -5.72
N GLN A 34 7.90 -13.23 -4.69
CA GLN A 34 8.38 -13.47 -3.32
C GLN A 34 7.98 -14.85 -2.81
N LYS A 35 6.82 -15.37 -3.25
CA LYS A 35 6.36 -16.71 -2.90
C LYS A 35 7.28 -17.79 -3.47
N GLU A 36 7.63 -17.68 -4.75
CA GLU A 36 8.53 -18.63 -5.43
C GLU A 36 9.95 -18.58 -4.86
N VAL A 37 10.45 -17.38 -4.54
CA VAL A 37 11.75 -17.25 -3.87
C VAL A 37 11.71 -17.90 -2.48
N SER A 38 10.61 -17.75 -1.74
CA SER A 38 10.42 -18.40 -0.44
C SER A 38 10.43 -19.93 -0.54
N ASP A 39 9.75 -20.48 -1.54
CA ASP A 39 9.68 -21.93 -1.78
C ASP A 39 11.02 -22.52 -2.20
N MET A 40 11.85 -21.74 -2.91
CA MET A 40 13.16 -22.19 -3.39
C MET A 40 14.21 -22.29 -2.29
N TYR A 41 14.14 -21.41 -1.27
CA TYR A 41 15.17 -21.28 -0.23
C TYR A 41 14.60 -21.46 1.18
N PRO A 42 14.29 -22.71 1.60
CA PRO A 42 13.83 -22.97 2.95
C PRO A 42 14.97 -22.76 3.94
N THR A 43 14.79 -21.80 4.85
CA THR A 43 15.69 -21.56 5.99
C THR A 43 14.86 -21.44 7.27
N LEU A 44 15.52 -21.44 8.44
CA LEU A 44 14.83 -21.27 9.74
C LEU A 44 14.06 -19.95 9.87
N ILE A 45 14.36 -18.96 9.03
CA ILE A 45 13.74 -17.63 9.05
C ILE A 45 12.95 -17.31 7.77
N THR A 46 13.00 -18.17 6.75
CA THR A 46 12.23 -17.95 5.52
C THR A 46 10.75 -18.16 5.83
N PRO A 47 9.88 -17.15 5.61
CA PRO A 47 8.45 -17.32 5.86
C PRO A 47 7.83 -18.32 4.88
N ALA A 48 6.68 -18.88 5.25
CA ALA A 48 5.89 -19.68 4.32
C ALA A 48 5.37 -18.79 3.16
N PRO A 49 5.16 -19.32 1.94
CA PRO A 49 4.62 -18.53 0.83
C PRO A 49 3.25 -17.90 1.14
N SER A 50 2.46 -18.54 2.00
CA SER A 50 1.17 -18.02 2.46
C SER A 50 1.31 -16.73 3.26
N THR A 51 2.45 -16.51 3.93
CA THR A 51 2.73 -15.30 4.73
C THR A 51 2.65 -14.03 3.89
N PHE A 52 3.02 -14.07 2.61
CA PHE A 52 2.91 -12.90 1.71
C PHE A 52 1.46 -12.49 1.42
N SER A 53 0.46 -13.28 1.81
CA SER A 53 -0.95 -12.87 1.73
C SER A 53 -1.28 -11.72 2.67
N ILE A 54 -0.45 -11.43 3.67
CA ILE A 54 -0.64 -10.27 4.57
C ILE A 54 -0.71 -8.94 3.81
N TRP A 55 -0.03 -8.84 2.67
CA TRP A 55 -0.03 -7.63 1.84
C TRP A 55 -1.43 -7.26 1.36
N SER A 56 -2.31 -8.23 1.05
CA SER A 56 -3.67 -7.93 0.62
C SER A 56 -4.49 -7.28 1.75
N ILE A 57 -4.29 -7.70 3.00
CA ILE A 57 -4.94 -7.13 4.18
C ILE A 57 -4.46 -5.69 4.40
N ILE A 58 -3.14 -5.46 4.36
CA ILE A 58 -2.54 -4.13 4.52
C ILE A 58 -3.07 -3.19 3.43
N TYR A 59 -3.03 -3.62 2.16
CA TYR A 59 -3.53 -2.81 1.05
C TYR A 59 -5.03 -2.53 1.17
N THR A 60 -5.82 -3.49 1.65
CA THR A 60 -7.25 -3.27 1.89
C THR A 60 -7.48 -2.15 2.91
N PHE A 61 -6.78 -2.18 4.05
CA PHE A 61 -6.90 -1.12 5.05
C PHE A 61 -6.39 0.23 4.55
N LEU A 62 -5.31 0.26 3.77
CA LEU A 62 -4.82 1.49 3.16
C LEU A 62 -5.83 2.06 2.15
N ILE A 63 -6.42 1.23 1.29
CA ILE A 63 -7.46 1.64 0.35
C ILE A 63 -8.67 2.20 1.09
N ILE A 64 -9.15 1.50 2.13
CA ILE A 64 -10.26 1.99 2.97
C ILE A 64 -9.91 3.34 3.59
N SER A 65 -8.70 3.49 4.14
CA SER A 65 -8.23 4.75 4.73
C SER A 65 -8.29 5.91 3.73
N ILE A 66 -7.75 5.71 2.51
CA ILE A 66 -7.77 6.73 1.45
C ILE A 66 -9.19 7.05 1.00
N ILE A 67 -10.05 6.04 0.83
CA ILE A 67 -11.46 6.25 0.48
C ILE A 67 -12.14 7.13 1.54
N VAL A 68 -11.97 6.80 2.82
CA VAL A 68 -12.54 7.57 3.92
C VAL A 68 -11.99 9.00 3.94
N MET A 69 -10.69 9.20 3.74
CA MET A 69 -10.08 10.54 3.64
C MET A 69 -10.65 11.36 2.47
N ILE A 70 -10.90 10.74 1.31
CA ILE A 70 -11.50 11.44 0.16
C ILE A 70 -12.93 11.88 0.46
N PHE A 71 -13.76 11.01 1.05
CA PHE A 71 -15.18 11.30 1.30
C PHE A 71 -15.41 12.19 2.53
N LYS A 72 -14.57 12.06 3.58
CA LYS A 72 -14.71 12.77 4.86
C LYS A 72 -13.70 13.91 5.04
N ASN A 73 -13.17 14.49 3.96
CA ASN A 73 -12.17 15.56 4.01
C ASN A 73 -12.61 16.87 4.69
N GLN A 74 -13.89 17.01 5.07
CA GLN A 74 -14.44 18.19 5.76
C GLN A 74 -14.49 18.02 7.29
N ASP A 75 -14.21 16.82 7.80
CA ASP A 75 -14.17 16.54 9.23
C ASP A 75 -12.77 16.84 9.77
N SER A 76 -12.70 17.60 10.86
CA SER A 76 -11.46 18.10 11.50
C SER A 76 -10.44 17.02 11.84
N TYR A 77 -10.88 15.77 12.04
CA TYR A 77 -9.98 14.64 12.22
C TYR A 77 -9.25 14.30 10.93
N TYR A 78 -9.99 14.13 9.82
CA TYR A 78 -9.40 13.73 8.54
C TYR A 78 -8.63 14.86 7.88
N GLU A 79 -9.01 16.12 8.11
CA GLU A 79 -8.21 17.27 7.70
C GLU A 79 -6.78 17.20 8.28
N ARG A 80 -6.66 17.02 9.60
CA ARG A 80 -5.36 16.86 10.26
C ARG A 80 -4.61 15.62 9.76
N ALA A 81 -5.31 14.49 9.65
CA ALA A 81 -4.71 13.25 9.17
C ALA A 81 -4.16 13.38 7.73
N ILE A 82 -4.89 14.05 6.83
CA ILE A 82 -4.44 14.31 5.45
C ILE A 82 -3.21 15.22 5.45
N ASP A 83 -3.21 16.24 6.29
CA ASP A 83 -2.11 17.20 6.37
C ASP A 83 -0.84 16.61 6.99
N GLU A 84 -0.96 15.81 8.04
CA GLU A 84 0.14 15.06 8.64
C GLU A 84 0.70 14.01 7.68
N THR A 85 -0.15 13.29 6.96
CA THR A 85 0.32 12.30 5.98
C THR A 85 1.13 12.98 4.86
N MET A 86 0.66 14.13 4.38
CA MET A 86 1.32 14.89 3.32
C MET A 86 2.58 15.63 3.79
N SER A 87 2.72 15.94 5.09
CA SER A 87 3.94 16.58 5.59
C SER A 87 5.11 15.60 5.75
N LEU A 88 4.82 14.29 5.80
CA LEU A 88 5.80 13.21 5.87
C LEU A 88 6.32 12.77 4.48
N THR A 89 5.69 13.23 3.40
CA THR A 89 6.01 12.87 2.00
C THR A 89 6.68 14.04 1.28
#